data_AF-A0A9D8T6B1-F1
#
_entry.id   AF-A0A9D8T6B1-F1
#
_cell.length_a   1.000
_cell.length_b   1.000
_cell.length_c   1.000
_cell.angle_alpha   90.00
_cell.angle_beta   90.00
_cell.angle_gamma   90.00
#
_symmetry.space_group_name_H-M   'P 1'
#
loop_
_entity.id
_entity.type
_entity.pdbx_description
1 polymer ?
#
loop_
_entity_poly.entity_id
_entity_poly.type
_entity_poly.pdbx_seq_one_letter_code
_entity_poly.pdbx_strand_id
1 'polypeptide(L)'
;MMATQFPLKAFEHLRTPFYYYDLDLLRQSLDVLKNEARKHRVHVHYAVKANANPRILSHVQMAGFGADCVSGGEIRAAIQCGFSADKIVFAGVGKADWEIN
;
A
#
# COMPACT_ATOMS: atom_id res chain seq x y z
N MET A 1 12.81 -16.59 -12.07
CA MET A 1 11.59 -16.74 -11.24
C MET A 1 12.05 -16.77 -9.79
N MET A 2 11.66 -15.79 -8.97
CA MET A 2 11.90 -15.83 -7.53
C MET A 2 10.92 -16.85 -6.94
N ALA A 3 11.41 -17.99 -6.46
CA ALA A 3 10.58 -18.93 -5.73
C ALA A 3 10.42 -18.40 -4.30
N THR A 4 9.22 -17.94 -3.94
CA THR A 4 8.92 -17.54 -2.56
C THR A 4 8.97 -18.79 -1.67
N GLN A 5 9.89 -18.80 -0.72
CA GLN A 5 9.96 -19.86 0.29
C GLN A 5 9.07 -19.47 1.48
N PHE A 6 7.95 -20.18 1.65
CA PHE A 6 7.05 -19.93 2.77
C PHE A 6 7.66 -20.42 4.08
N PRO A 7 7.66 -19.61 5.16
CA PRO A 7 8.24 -19.98 6.45
C PRO A 7 7.26 -20.85 7.25
N LEU A 8 6.86 -22.00 6.71
CA LEU A 8 5.80 -22.86 7.27
C LEU A 8 6.04 -23.24 8.74
N LYS A 9 7.30 -23.48 9.12
CA LYS A 9 7.68 -23.77 10.52
C LYS A 9 7.32 -22.64 11.49
N ALA A 10 7.43 -21.39 11.05
CA ALA A 10 7.07 -20.23 11.88
C ALA A 10 5.56 -20.12 12.13
N PHE A 11 4.75 -20.88 11.38
CA PHE A 11 3.29 -20.85 11.47
C PHE A 11 2.70 -22.01 12.27
N GLU A 12 3.50 -22.99 12.71
CA GLU A 12 3.02 -24.21 13.37
C GLU A 12 2.19 -23.93 14.65
N HIS A 13 2.45 -22.80 15.31
CA HIS A 13 1.75 -22.38 16.53
C HIS A 13 0.64 -21.33 16.28
N LEU A 14 0.42 -20.93 15.02
CA LEU A 14 -0.62 -19.98 14.67
C LEU A 14 -1.92 -20.72 14.36
N ARG A 15 -3.01 -20.30 15.01
CA ARG A 15 -4.34 -20.81 14.69
C ARG A 15 -4.80 -20.22 13.36
N THR A 16 -5.27 -21.09 12.45
CA THR A 16 -5.87 -20.68 11.19
C THR A 16 -7.34 -20.24 11.38
N PRO A 17 -7.86 -19.36 10.49
CA PRO A 17 -7.16 -18.71 9.38
C PRO A 17 -6.37 -17.46 9.80
N PHE A 18 -5.25 -17.19 9.13
CA PHE A 18 -4.53 -15.93 9.23
C PHE A 18 -3.97 -15.52 7.86
N TYR A 19 -3.71 -14.23 7.67
CA TYR A 19 -2.99 -13.73 6.49
C TYR A 19 -1.49 -13.62 6.78
N TYR A 20 -0.67 -14.06 5.82
CA TYR A 20 0.76 -13.81 5.80
C TYR A 20 1.09 -12.87 4.64
N TYR A 21 1.90 -11.85 4.92
CA TYR A 21 2.41 -10.91 3.92
C TYR A 21 3.94 -10.95 3.93
N ASP A 22 4.53 -11.31 2.80
CA ASP A 22 5.97 -11.25 2.60
C ASP A 22 6.39 -9.79 2.32
N LEU A 23 6.96 -9.14 3.33
CA LEU A 23 7.39 -7.74 3.21
C LEU A 23 8.66 -7.57 2.39
N ASP A 24 9.47 -8.61 2.21
CA ASP A 24 10.66 -8.55 1.36
C ASP A 24 10.25 -8.63 -0.11
N LEU A 25 9.28 -9.48 -0.45
CA LEU A 25 8.65 -9.49 -1.77
C LEU A 25 7.98 -8.14 -2.07
N LEU A 26 7.28 -7.54 -1.10
CA LEU A 26 6.71 -6.21 -1.25
C LEU A 26 7.79 -5.17 -1.56
N ARG A 27 8.88 -5.13 -0.79
CA ARG A 27 10.00 -4.19 -1.02
C ARG A 27 10.60 -4.36 -2.41
N GLN A 28 10.89 -5.60 -2.82
CA GLN A 28 11.41 -5.89 -4.16
C GLN A 28 10.47 -5.39 -5.26
N SER A 29 9.16 -5.61 -5.09
CA SER A 29 8.15 -5.14 -6.06
C SER A 29 8.10 -3.61 -6.13
N LEU A 30 8.17 -2.93 -4.97
CA LEU A 30 8.22 -1.47 -4.90
C LEU A 30 9.50 -0.92 -5.53
N ASP A 31 10.65 -1.56 -5.34
CA ASP A 31 11.92 -1.14 -5.94
C ASP A 31 11.91 -1.26 -7.47
N VAL A 32 11.35 -2.36 -8.01
CA VAL A 32 11.14 -2.51 -9.45
C VAL A 32 10.25 -1.39 -9.99
N LEU A 33 9.10 -1.15 -9.36
CA LEU A 33 8.19 -0.07 -9.75
C LEU A 33 8.85 1.31 -9.66
N LYS A 34 9.63 1.56 -8.61
CA LYS A 34 10.35 2.82 -8.42
C LYS A 34 11.41 3.04 -9.51
N ASN A 35 12.05 1.98 -9.97
CA ASN A 35 13.02 2.05 -11.07
C ASN A 35 12.32 2.37 -12.39
N GLU A 36 11.23 1.68 -12.71
CA GLU A 36 10.47 1.94 -13.95
C GLU A 36 9.80 3.32 -13.95
N ALA A 37 9.20 3.71 -12.82
CA ALA A 37 8.55 5.02 -12.69
C ALA A 37 9.53 6.18 -12.93
N ARG A 38 10.77 6.05 -12.44
CA ARG A 38 11.84 7.04 -12.69
C ARG A 38 12.21 7.12 -14.16
N LYS A 39 12.30 5.99 -14.88
CA LYS A 39 12.60 5.98 -16.33
C LYS A 39 11.55 6.72 -17.14
N HIS A 40 10.27 6.55 -16.77
CA HIS A 40 9.14 7.15 -17.49
C HIS A 40 8.69 8.50 -16.94
N ARG A 41 9.33 9.02 -15.88
CA ARG A 41 8.98 10.29 -15.21
C ARG A 41 7.51 10.34 -14.77
N VAL A 42 7.04 9.24 -14.19
CA VAL A 42 5.67 9.13 -13.66
C VAL A 42 5.69 9.00 -12.14
N HIS A 43 4.60 9.44 -11.49
CA HIS A 43 4.39 9.23 -10.07
C HIS A 43 3.45 8.05 -9.85
N VAL A 44 3.85 7.13 -8.97
CA VAL A 44 3.05 5.94 -8.65
C VAL A 44 2.25 6.21 -7.39
N HIS A 45 0.94 5.98 -7.47
CA HIS A 45 0.01 6.02 -6.35
C HIS A 45 -0.51 4.60 -6.10
N TYR A 46 -0.32 4.11 -4.87
CA TYR A 46 -0.81 2.79 -4.48
C TYR A 46 -2.31 2.86 -4.17
N ALA A 47 -3.09 1.99 -4.82
CA ALA A 47 -4.52 1.89 -4.56
C ALA A 47 -4.77 1.25 -3.19
N VAL A 48 -5.17 2.06 -2.21
CA VAL A 48 -5.32 1.65 -0.80
C VAL A 48 -6.31 0.50 -0.63
N LYS A 49 -7.38 0.48 -1.43
CA LYS A 49 -8.37 -0.61 -1.50
C LYS A 49 -7.79 -2.01 -1.71
N ALA A 50 -6.58 -2.13 -2.29
CA ALA A 50 -5.94 -3.42 -2.48
C ALA A 50 -5.53 -4.05 -1.14
N ASN A 51 -4.98 -3.24 -0.23
CA ASN A 51 -4.68 -3.62 1.13
C ASN A 51 -4.36 -2.38 1.97
N ALA A 52 -5.25 -2.04 2.92
CA ALA A 52 -5.10 -0.89 3.80
C ALA A 52 -4.38 -1.21 5.12
N ASN A 53 -3.71 -2.37 5.23
CA ASN A 53 -2.95 -2.72 6.42
C ASN A 53 -1.86 -1.66 6.69
N PRO A 54 -1.78 -1.07 7.91
CA PRO A 54 -0.84 0.01 8.19
C PRO A 54 0.62 -0.36 7.92
N ARG A 55 1.04 -1.61 8.14
CA ARG A 55 2.42 -2.03 7.84
C ARG A 55 2.70 -2.01 6.34
N ILE A 56 1.75 -2.43 5.50
CA ILE A 56 1.91 -2.37 4.04
C ILE A 56 1.95 -0.90 3.59
N LEU A 57 1.01 -0.08 4.07
CA LEU A 57 0.96 1.34 3.76
C LEU A 57 2.26 2.07 4.15
N SER A 58 2.83 1.79 5.32
CA SER A 58 4.12 2.35 5.73
C SER A 58 5.26 1.95 4.78
N HIS A 59 5.30 0.72 4.28
CA HIS A 59 6.34 0.31 3.31
C HIS A 59 6.20 1.03 1.98
N VAL A 60 4.97 1.20 1.49
CA VAL A 60 4.65 1.97 0.29
C VAL A 60 5.05 3.44 0.45
N GLN A 61 4.71 4.04 1.60
CA GLN A 61 5.06 5.42 1.95
C GLN A 61 6.58 5.62 1.97
N MET A 62 7.31 4.73 2.65
CA MET A 62 8.78 4.78 2.73
C MET A 62 9.45 4.59 1.37
N ALA A 63 8.83 3.83 0.46
CA ALA A 63 9.32 3.71 -0.92
C ALA A 63 9.20 5.02 -1.71
N GLY A 64 8.38 5.97 -1.25
CA GLY A 64 8.18 7.31 -1.80
C GLY A 64 6.94 7.44 -2.68
N PHE A 65 6.03 6.47 -2.65
CA PHE A 65 4.82 6.45 -3.49
C PHE A 65 3.70 7.29 -2.86
N GLY A 66 2.75 7.71 -3.70
CA GLY A 66 1.50 8.32 -3.25
C GLY A 66 0.44 7.28 -2.89
N ALA A 67 -0.71 7.75 -2.43
CA ALA A 67 -1.89 6.92 -2.20
C ALA A 67 -3.00 7.29 -3.21
N ASP A 68 -3.66 6.28 -3.73
CA ASP A 68 -4.93 6.38 -4.45
C ASP A 68 -6.03 5.86 -3.52
N CYS A 69 -6.89 6.79 -3.09
CA CYS A 69 -7.94 6.56 -2.10
C CYS A 69 -9.31 6.76 -2.76
N VAL A 70 -10.29 5.94 -2.38
CA VAL A 70 -11.68 6.02 -2.85
C VAL A 70 -12.68 6.36 -1.75
N SER A 71 -12.21 6.58 -0.51
CA SER A 71 -13.02 7.07 0.62
C SER A 71 -12.19 7.91 1.58
N GLY A 72 -12.86 8.75 2.38
CA GLY A 72 -12.26 9.49 3.49
C GLY A 72 -11.63 8.59 4.56
N GLY A 73 -12.14 7.36 4.71
CA GLY A 73 -11.53 6.34 5.58
C GLY A 73 -10.14 5.92 5.10
N GLU A 74 -9.97 5.74 3.79
CA GLU A 74 -8.67 5.42 3.19
C GLU A 74 -7.70 6.60 3.24
N ILE A 75 -8.20 7.83 3.02
CA ILE A 75 -7.38 9.04 3.19
C ILE A 75 -6.86 9.13 4.62
N ARG A 76 -7.73 8.89 5.61
CA ARG A 76 -7.34 8.89 7.03
C ARG A 76 -6.29 7.82 7.31
N ALA A 77 -6.46 6.61 6.79
CA ALA A 77 -5.48 5.53 6.94
C ALA A 77 -4.13 5.89 6.31
N ALA A 78 -4.13 6.51 5.12
CA ALA A 78 -2.91 6.99 4.45
C ALA A 78 -2.21 8.09 5.26
N ILE A 79 -2.93 9.11 5.72
CA ILE A 79 -2.36 10.18 6.56
C ILE A 79 -1.74 9.61 7.84
N GLN A 80 -2.42 8.69 8.51
CA GLN A 80 -1.92 8.03 9.72
C GLN A 80 -0.62 7.23 9.47
N CYS A 81 -0.41 6.76 8.24
CA CYS A 81 0.81 6.06 7.84
C CYS A 81 1.91 7.00 7.30
N GLY A 82 1.71 8.32 7.35
CA GLY A 82 2.71 9.33 6.98
C GLY A 82 2.75 9.72 5.51
N PHE A 83 1.71 9.39 4.72
CA PHE A 83 1.58 9.95 3.38
C PHE A 83 1.32 11.45 3.49
N SER A 84 2.03 12.24 2.68
CA SER A 84 1.76 13.68 2.60
C SER A 84 0.48 13.93 1.81
N ALA A 85 -0.31 14.92 2.21
CA ALA A 85 -1.62 15.20 1.60
C ALA A 85 -1.52 15.52 0.10
N ASP A 86 -0.45 16.19 -0.34
CA ASP A 86 -0.16 16.47 -1.75
C ASP A 86 0.13 15.22 -2.60
N LYS A 87 0.32 14.06 -1.96
CA LYS A 87 0.54 12.76 -2.61
C LYS A 87 -0.66 11.82 -2.48
N ILE A 88 -1.80 12.30 -2.01
CA ILE A 88 -3.04 11.52 -1.92
C ILE A 88 -4.00 11.97 -3.00
N VAL A 89 -4.47 11.03 -3.83
CA VAL A 89 -5.52 11.26 -4.81
C VAL A 89 -6.83 10.70 -4.28
N PHE A 90 -7.91 11.47 -4.36
CA PHE A 90 -9.24 11.06 -3.94
C PHE A 90 -10.13 10.72 -5.14
N ALA A 91 -10.10 9.46 -5.56
CA ALA A 91 -10.90 8.88 -6.62
C ALA A 91 -12.30 8.45 -6.13
N GLY A 92 -13.09 7.82 -7.00
CA GLY A 92 -14.44 7.30 -6.69
C GLY A 92 -15.59 8.23 -7.10
N VAL A 93 -16.65 7.65 -7.67
CA VAL A 93 -17.81 8.41 -8.20
C VAL A 93 -18.85 8.76 -7.13
N GLY A 94 -18.82 8.07 -5.98
CA GLY A 94 -19.85 8.15 -4.94
C GLY A 94 -19.37 8.82 -3.65
N LYS A 95 -18.57 9.89 -3.75
CA LYS A 95 -18.12 10.64 -2.58
C LYS A 95 -19.31 11.31 -1.92
N ALA A 96 -19.41 11.22 -0.60
CA ALA A 96 -20.43 11.94 0.16
C ALA A 96 -19.97 13.36 0.50
N ASP A 97 -20.91 14.27 0.74
CA ASP A 97 -20.60 15.67 1.07
C ASP A 97 -19.65 15.82 2.27
N TRP A 98 -19.79 14.96 3.29
CA TRP A 98 -18.92 14.96 4.47
C TRP A 98 -17.48 14.49 4.20
N GLU A 99 -17.21 13.90 3.04
CA GLU A 99 -15.85 13.53 2.62
C GLU A 99 -15.13 14.66 1.87
N ILE A 100 -15.87 15.68 1.38
CA ILE A 100 -15.34 16.73 0.49
C ILE A 100 -15.59 18.17 0.99
N ASN A 101 -16.44 18.37 2.01
CA ASN A 101 -16.76 19.67 2.63
C ASN A 101 -16.47 19.65 4.13
#